data_AF-B8FNI0-F1
#
_entry.id   AF-B8FNI0-F1
#
_cell.length_a   1.000
_cell.length_b   1.000
_cell.length_c   1.000
_cell.angle_alpha   90.00
_cell.angle_beta   90.00
_cell.angle_gamma   90.00
#
_symmetry.space_group_name_H-M   'P 1'
#
loop_
_entity.id
_entity.type
_entity.pdbx_description
1 polymer ?
#
loop_
_entity_poly.entity_id
_entity_poly.type
_entity_poly.pdbx_seq_one_letter_code
_entity_poly.pdbx_strand_id
1 'polypeptide(L)'
;MEKTCQNCGYKGCDYCGKNGSPCLSWIPDCLAEADHIINGERQDSYGAPEDSFALIAGHWSTYLGRELSALDVAHMMMLFKIARMSGQKPCRDNYVDLAGYTAIAADRLLPKAEKEN
;
A
#
# COMPACT_ATOMS: atom_id res chain seq x y z
N MET A 1 -31.86 -0.45 -5.97
CA MET A 1 -31.19 0.77 -6.47
C MET A 1 -30.11 1.14 -5.47
N GLU A 2 -28.84 0.94 -5.81
CA GLU A 2 -27.71 1.33 -4.94
C GLU A 2 -27.63 2.85 -4.85
N LYS A 3 -27.66 3.37 -3.62
CA LYS A 3 -27.62 4.81 -3.35
C LYS A 3 -26.18 5.31 -3.54
N THR A 4 -26.02 6.32 -4.38
CA THR A 4 -24.78 7.08 -4.53
C THR A 4 -24.58 7.95 -3.28
N CYS A 5 -23.41 7.88 -2.62
CA CYS A 5 -23.09 8.78 -1.51
C CYS A 5 -23.05 10.23 -2.03
N GLN A 6 -23.87 11.12 -1.45
CA GLN A 6 -24.02 12.51 -1.90
C GLN A 6 -22.78 13.39 -1.64
N ASN A 7 -21.88 12.96 -0.76
CA ASN A 7 -20.64 13.70 -0.45
C ASN A 7 -19.45 13.33 -1.34
N CYS A 8 -19.32 12.07 -1.77
CA CYS A 8 -18.18 11.60 -2.58
C CYS A 8 -18.59 11.10 -3.98
N GLY A 9 -19.89 11.05 -4.29
CA GLY A 9 -20.40 10.60 -5.59
C GLY A 9 -20.22 9.10 -5.86
N TYR A 10 -19.93 8.28 -4.84
CA TYR A 10 -19.69 6.84 -5.02
C TYR A 10 -20.94 5.98 -4.73
N LYS A 11 -21.36 5.15 -5.69
CA LYS A 11 -22.40 4.11 -5.51
C LYS A 11 -21.80 2.91 -4.78
N GLY A 12 -22.30 2.57 -3.61
CA GLY A 12 -21.79 1.44 -2.80
C GLY A 12 -20.57 1.79 -1.95
N CYS A 13 -20.50 2.99 -1.37
CA CYS A 13 -19.36 3.42 -0.56
C CYS A 13 -19.43 2.77 0.83
N ASP A 14 -18.57 1.79 1.11
CA ASP A 14 -18.46 1.12 2.43
C ASP A 14 -17.92 2.02 3.54
N TYR A 15 -17.49 3.25 3.21
CA TYR A 15 -16.80 4.16 4.11
C TYR A 15 -17.59 5.44 4.44
N CYS A 16 -18.63 5.79 3.67
CA CYS A 16 -19.56 6.86 4.06
C CYS A 16 -20.39 6.38 5.27
N GLY A 17 -19.97 6.73 6.50
CA GLY A 17 -20.75 6.51 7.71
C GLY A 17 -20.29 5.38 8.64
N LYS A 18 -19.13 4.75 8.42
CA LYS A 18 -18.52 3.93 9.48
C LYS A 18 -17.97 4.86 10.57
N ASN A 19 -18.43 4.65 11.81
CA ASN A 19 -18.06 5.41 13.02
C ASN A 19 -18.43 6.91 13.04
N GLY A 20 -19.37 7.36 12.20
CA GLY A 20 -19.86 8.74 12.25
C GLY A 20 -18.89 9.81 11.74
N SER A 21 -17.78 9.43 11.12
CA SER A 21 -16.78 10.38 10.61
C SER A 21 -17.25 11.08 9.32
N PRO A 22 -17.14 12.43 9.22
CA PRO A 22 -17.45 13.16 7.99
C PRO A 22 -16.41 12.84 6.91
N CYS A 23 -16.82 12.91 5.65
CA CYS A 23 -16.00 12.62 4.46
C CYS A 23 -14.74 13.51 4.27
N LEU A 24 -14.45 14.40 5.23
CA LEU A 24 -13.41 15.44 5.18
C LEU A 24 -12.12 15.03 5.93
N SER A 25 -12.05 13.86 6.57
CA SER A 25 -10.85 13.37 7.29
C SER A 25 -9.86 12.55 6.44
N TRP A 26 -9.91 12.69 5.11
CA TRP A 26 -9.24 11.78 4.17
C TRP A 26 -7.70 11.67 4.31
N ILE A 27 -7.01 12.76 4.61
CA ILE A 27 -5.54 12.80 4.64
C ILE A 27 -4.96 12.08 5.87
N PRO A 28 -5.29 12.47 7.12
CA PRO A 28 -4.73 11.81 8.31
C PRO A 28 -5.14 10.33 8.37
N ASP A 29 -6.36 9.99 7.96
CA ASP A 29 -6.84 8.62 7.98
C ASP A 29 -6.11 7.72 6.96
N CYS A 30 -5.70 8.26 5.81
CA CYS A 30 -4.97 7.49 4.79
C CYS A 30 -3.58 7.07 5.30
N LEU A 31 -2.85 8.01 5.90
CA LEU A 31 -1.52 7.74 6.44
C LEU A 31 -1.57 6.82 7.65
N ALA A 32 -2.50 7.05 8.58
CA ALA A 32 -2.66 6.20 9.77
C ALA A 32 -3.05 4.75 9.39
N GLU A 33 -3.89 4.58 8.38
CA GLU A 33 -4.27 3.26 7.89
C GLU A 33 -3.13 2.58 7.14
N ALA A 34 -2.39 3.31 6.31
CA ALA A 34 -1.20 2.78 5.64
C ALA A 34 -0.16 2.31 6.67
N ASP A 35 0.08 3.11 7.71
CA ASP A 35 0.94 2.76 8.84
C ASP A 35 0.45 1.48 9.54
N HIS A 36 -0.84 1.39 9.86
CA HIS A 36 -1.40 0.18 10.47
C HIS A 36 -1.32 -1.05 9.55
N ILE A 37 -1.42 -0.90 8.24
CA ILE A 37 -1.32 -2.02 7.30
C ILE A 37 0.12 -2.55 7.20
N ILE A 38 1.12 -1.66 7.20
CA ILE A 38 2.54 -2.05 7.07
C ILE A 38 3.18 -2.44 8.42
N ASN A 39 2.69 -1.88 9.53
CA ASN A 39 3.22 -2.09 10.88
C ASN A 39 2.30 -2.87 11.85
N GLY A 40 1.04 -3.10 11.50
CA GLY A 40 0.04 -3.75 12.39
C GLY A 40 -0.02 -5.28 12.29
N GLU A 41 -1.05 -5.86 12.94
CA GLU A 41 -1.25 -7.30 13.24
C GLU A 41 -1.18 -8.28 12.04
N ARG A 42 -1.06 -7.81 10.79
CA ARG A 42 -0.77 -8.68 9.63
C ARG A 42 0.64 -9.28 9.65
N GLN A 43 1.59 -8.68 10.39
CA GLN A 43 2.93 -9.23 10.54
C GLN A 43 2.94 -10.59 11.27
N ASP A 44 2.02 -10.80 12.21
CA ASP A 44 1.93 -12.03 13.01
C ASP A 44 1.41 -13.24 12.22
N SER A 45 0.77 -13.02 11.06
CA SER A 45 0.19 -14.11 10.25
C SER A 45 0.97 -14.45 8.98
N TYR A 46 1.79 -13.52 8.46
CA TYR A 46 2.45 -13.66 7.15
C TYR A 46 3.95 -13.33 7.14
N GLY A 47 4.54 -13.00 8.30
CA GLY A 47 5.91 -12.50 8.40
C GLY A 47 5.99 -11.00 8.10
N ALA A 48 7.17 -10.39 8.31
CA ALA A 48 7.35 -8.97 8.06
C ALA A 48 7.18 -8.67 6.55
N PRO A 49 6.44 -7.62 6.14
CA PRO A 49 6.29 -7.23 4.73
C PRO A 49 7.65 -6.95 4.06
N GLU A 50 8.61 -6.58 4.90
CA GLU A 50 10.03 -6.44 4.63
C GLU A 50 10.69 -7.67 4.00
N ASP A 51 10.32 -8.86 4.45
CA ASP A 51 10.82 -10.13 3.93
C ASP A 51 10.09 -10.52 2.63
N SER A 52 8.82 -10.14 2.53
CA SER A 52 8.00 -10.42 1.35
C SER A 52 8.54 -9.75 0.10
N PHE A 53 9.05 -8.51 0.17
CA PHE A 53 9.51 -7.79 -1.01
C PHE A 53 10.85 -8.31 -1.51
N ALA A 54 11.75 -8.69 -0.60
CA ALA A 54 12.99 -9.37 -0.97
C ALA A 54 12.72 -10.75 -1.60
N LEU A 55 11.77 -11.50 -1.04
CA LEU A 55 11.34 -12.79 -1.59
C LEU A 55 10.71 -12.64 -2.98
N ILE A 56 9.80 -11.68 -3.16
CA ILE A 56 9.20 -11.35 -4.46
C ILE A 56 10.29 -10.93 -5.45
N ALA A 57 11.27 -10.14 -5.02
CA ALA A 57 12.39 -9.72 -5.86
C ALA A 57 13.18 -10.94 -6.36
N GLY A 58 13.47 -11.92 -5.50
CA GLY A 58 14.13 -13.17 -5.91
C GLY A 58 13.30 -13.98 -6.92
N HIS A 59 12.00 -14.10 -6.69
CA HIS A 59 11.10 -14.80 -7.62
C HIS A 59 11.02 -14.10 -8.98
N TRP A 60 10.82 -12.78 -9.00
CA TRP A 60 10.73 -12.01 -10.24
C TRP A 60 12.07 -11.98 -10.96
N SER A 61 13.18 -11.91 -10.23
CA SER A 61 14.51 -11.95 -10.83
C SER A 61 14.75 -13.25 -11.57
N THR A 62 14.40 -14.37 -10.93
CA THR A 62 14.47 -15.70 -11.55
C THR A 62 13.61 -15.77 -12.81
N TYR A 63 12.37 -15.27 -12.74
CA TYR A 63 11.44 -15.33 -13.87
C TYR A 63 11.85 -14.44 -15.04
N LEU A 64 12.40 -13.25 -14.77
CA LEU A 64 12.78 -12.26 -15.78
C LEU A 64 14.22 -12.43 -16.29
N GLY A 65 15.04 -13.25 -15.62
CA GLY A 65 16.46 -13.40 -15.93
C GLY A 65 17.29 -12.14 -15.64
N ARG A 66 16.84 -11.31 -14.69
CA ARG A 66 17.49 -10.05 -14.30
C ARG A 66 17.35 -9.84 -12.81
N GLU A 67 18.44 -9.47 -12.14
CA GLU A 67 18.40 -9.09 -10.72
C GLU A 67 17.53 -7.86 -10.47
N LEU A 68 16.63 -7.99 -9.50
CA LEU A 68 15.75 -6.97 -8.97
C LEU A 68 15.97 -6.87 -7.46
N SER A 69 15.94 -5.65 -6.95
CA SER A 69 15.98 -5.36 -5.53
C SER A 69 14.57 -5.29 -4.93
N ALA A 70 14.48 -5.37 -3.59
CA ALA A 70 13.23 -5.09 -2.88
C ALA A 70 12.70 -3.67 -3.17
N LEU A 71 13.60 -2.72 -3.44
CA LEU A 71 13.25 -1.35 -3.84
C LEU A 71 12.58 -1.33 -5.22
N ASP A 72 13.09 -2.11 -6.19
CA ASP A 72 12.46 -2.25 -7.50
C ASP A 72 11.03 -2.81 -7.35
N VAL A 73 10.85 -3.82 -6.50
CA VAL A 73 9.52 -4.39 -6.22
C VAL A 73 8.58 -3.33 -5.64
N ALA A 74 9.03 -2.54 -4.66
CA ALA A 74 8.21 -1.47 -4.09
C ALA A 74 7.75 -0.46 -5.16
N HIS A 75 8.67 -0.01 -6.03
CA HIS A 75 8.33 0.88 -7.14
C HIS A 75 7.34 0.24 -8.12
N MET A 76 7.52 -1.03 -8.47
CA MET A 76 6.62 -1.74 -9.37
C MET A 76 5.22 -1.93 -8.77
N MET A 77 5.12 -2.17 -7.46
CA MET A 77 3.83 -2.26 -6.77
C MET A 77 3.09 -0.91 -6.73
N MET A 78 3.82 0.21 -6.66
CA MET A 78 3.23 1.53 -6.82
C MET A 78 2.69 1.76 -8.23
N LEU A 79 3.48 1.42 -9.26
CA LEU A 79 3.04 1.49 -10.66
C LEU A 79 1.79 0.63 -10.90
N PHE A 80 1.73 -0.56 -10.30
CA PHE A 80 0.56 -1.43 -10.37
C PHE A 80 -0.70 -0.76 -9.83
N LYS A 81 -0.62 -0.09 -8.66
CA LYS A 81 -1.77 0.65 -8.09
C LYS A 81 -2.16 1.84 -8.96
N ILE A 82 -1.19 2.58 -9.50
CA ILE A 82 -1.44 3.67 -10.45
C ILE A 82 -2.17 3.15 -11.70
N ALA A 83 -1.70 2.06 -12.30
CA ALA A 83 -2.32 1.46 -13.47
C ALA A 83 -3.76 1.02 -13.20
N ARG A 84 -4.04 0.46 -12.01
CA ARG A 84 -5.42 0.13 -11.60
C ARG A 84 -6.31 1.36 -11.55
N MET A 85 -5.82 2.48 -11.02
CA MET A 85 -6.57 3.74 -10.98
C MET A 85 -6.76 4.38 -12.37
N SER A 86 -5.86 4.11 -13.33
CA SER A 86 -6.02 4.57 -14.71
C SER A 86 -7.06 3.75 -15.49
N GLY A 87 -7.18 2.44 -15.21
CA GLY A 87 -8.10 1.55 -15.90
C GLY A 87 -9.45 1.31 -15.21
N GLN A 88 -9.58 1.70 -13.94
CA GLN A 88 -10.78 1.51 -13.11
C GLN A 88 -11.10 2.79 -12.34
N LYS A 89 -12.31 2.87 -11.78
CA LYS A 89 -12.67 4.01 -10.91
C LYS A 89 -11.70 4.07 -9.71
N PRO A 90 -11.09 5.22 -9.40
CA PRO A 90 -10.24 5.37 -8.23
C PRO A 90 -10.97 4.99 -6.94
N CYS A 91 -10.29 4.20 -6.10
CA CYS A 91 -10.74 3.78 -4.76
C CYS A 91 -9.69 4.23 -3.73
N ARG A 92 -10.15 4.60 -2.52
CA ARG A 92 -9.30 5.06 -1.42
C ARG A 92 -8.19 4.05 -1.08
N ASP A 93 -8.53 2.77 -1.08
CA ASP A 93 -7.60 1.68 -0.76
C ASP A 93 -6.35 1.72 -1.65
N ASN A 94 -6.48 2.11 -2.93
CA ASN A 94 -5.33 2.23 -3.83
C ASN A 94 -4.34 3.32 -3.39
N TYR A 95 -4.83 4.41 -2.78
CA TYR A 95 -3.98 5.48 -2.25
C TYR A 95 -3.36 5.11 -0.91
N VAL A 96 -4.08 4.36 -0.07
CA VAL A 96 -3.55 3.79 1.17
C VAL A 96 -2.42 2.82 0.86
N ASP A 97 -2.61 1.92 -0.12
CA ASP A 97 -1.57 1.01 -0.60
C ASP A 97 -0.35 1.78 -1.15
N LEU A 98 -0.58 2.85 -1.92
CA LEU A 98 0.49 3.69 -2.47
C LEU A 98 1.32 4.34 -1.35
N ALA A 99 0.65 4.87 -0.32
CA ALA A 99 1.33 5.45 0.84
C ALA A 99 2.17 4.40 1.59
N GLY A 100 1.62 3.20 1.81
CA GLY A 100 2.34 2.09 2.45
C GLY A 100 3.56 1.64 1.65
N TYR A 101 3.42 1.44 0.33
CA TYR A 101 4.54 1.05 -0.53
C TYR A 101 5.61 2.15 -0.64
N THR A 102 5.20 3.42 -0.62
CA THR A 102 6.15 4.56 -0.61
C THR A 102 6.96 4.56 0.68
N ALA A 103 6.32 4.33 1.84
CA ALA A 103 7.00 4.24 3.13
C ALA A 103 8.02 3.08 3.16
N ILE A 104 7.63 1.91 2.67
CA ILE A 104 8.53 0.75 2.54
C ILE A 104 9.70 1.06 1.60
N ALA A 105 9.46 1.71 0.46
CA ALA A 105 10.52 2.10 -0.46
C ALA A 105 11.51 3.08 0.20
N ALA A 106 11.00 4.07 0.94
CA ALA A 106 11.81 5.06 1.64
C ALA A 106 12.72 4.42 2.72
N ASP A 107 12.21 3.46 3.49
CA ASP A 107 13.01 2.71 4.46
C ASP A 107 14.20 1.96 3.81
N ARG A 108 14.06 1.58 2.53
CA ARG A 108 15.10 0.86 1.77
C ARG A 108 16.07 1.77 1.01
N LEU A 109 15.88 3.09 1.02
CA LEU A 109 16.83 4.04 0.44
C LEU A 109 18.06 4.25 1.33
N LEU A 110 17.93 4.00 2.64
CA LEU A 110 19.03 4.15 3.58
C LEU A 110 19.69 2.78 3.80
N PRO A 111 21.04 2.68 3.76
CA PRO A 111 21.70 1.49 4.27
C PRO A 111 21.32 1.33 5.75
N LYS A 112 20.70 0.20 6.10
CA LYS A 112 20.47 -0.12 7.51
C LYS A 112 21.83 -0.19 8.18
N ALA A 113 22.05 0.60 9.23
CA ALA A 113 23.27 0.55 10.02
C ALA A 113 23.53 -0.92 10.41
N GLU A 114 24.74 -1.42 10.13
CA GLU A 114 25.15 -2.74 10.58
C GLU A 114 24.95 -2.79 12.09
N LYS A 115 24.17 -3.75 12.58
CA LYS A 115 24.13 -4.02 14.01
C LYS A 115 25.53 -4.51 14.38
N GLU A 116 26.28 -3.69 15.11
CA GLU A 116 27.53 -4.11 15.74
C GLU A 116 27.25 -5.38 16.55
N ASN A 117 27.92 -6.48 16.18
CA ASN A 117 27.91 -7.75 16.90
C ASN A 117 28.71 -7.63 18.20
#